data_AF-A0A956KUA9-F1
#
_entry.id   AF-A0A956KUA9-F1
#
_cell.length_a   1.000
_cell.length_b   1.000
_cell.length_c   1.000
_cell.angle_alpha   90.00
_cell.angle_beta   90.00
_cell.angle_gamma   90.00
#
_symmetry.space_group_name_H-M   'P 1'
#
loop_
_entity.id
_entity.type
_entity.pdbx_description
1 polymer ?
#
loop_
_entity_poly.entity_id
_entity_poly.type
_entity_poly.pdbx_seq_one_letter_code
_entity_poly.pdbx_strand_id
1 'polypeptide(L)'
;MRRAPVLLLLATGCNGIPVQQADVGTGTSLGDEAASSSSDDVGSLDDGSTETTTGSENGGETTATEDTSGPPPDLGELGEPMPPRYSDEAQARGIDHIHDALYHPFATPGQAWADIDRDGFLDVFLTDQHHPNRVFMGGPDGHFSEPSWAAQVALADRLSSGAVFVDYDNDGWPDLYVLAFGANTLLRNLGGDGFVDVSAQAGIADPG
;
A
#
# COMPACT_ATOMS: atom_id res chain seq x y z
N MET A 1 -1.12 0.26 33.01
CA MET A 1 -1.53 0.59 31.62
C MET A 1 -0.30 1.15 30.92
N ARG A 2 0.38 0.35 30.08
CA ARG A 2 1.58 0.79 29.38
C ARG A 2 1.13 1.48 28.09
N ARG A 3 1.50 2.75 27.92
CA ARG A 3 1.25 3.53 26.71
C ARG A 3 2.20 3.01 25.62
N ALA A 4 1.65 2.69 24.44
CA ALA A 4 2.46 2.44 23.25
C ALA A 4 3.26 3.71 22.90
N PRO A 5 4.54 3.60 22.50
CA PRO A 5 5.25 4.77 21.99
C PRO A 5 4.73 5.10 20.60
N VAL A 6 4.29 6.35 20.42
CA VAL A 6 4.09 6.94 19.09
C VAL A 6 5.48 7.15 18.51
N LEU A 7 5.80 6.46 17.42
CA LEU A 7 7.05 6.62 16.69
C LEU A 7 7.02 7.97 15.97
N LEU A 8 7.65 8.98 16.58
CA LEU A 8 7.84 10.30 15.99
C LEU A 8 9.15 10.28 15.18
N LEU A 9 9.04 10.32 13.84
CA LEU A 9 10.21 10.50 12.97
C LEU A 9 10.79 11.91 13.16
N LEU A 10 11.99 12.02 13.74
CA LEU A 10 12.73 13.28 13.85
C LEU A 10 13.60 13.47 12.60
N ALA A 11 13.29 14.50 11.80
CA ALA A 11 14.13 14.93 10.69
C ALA A 11 15.35 15.70 11.22
N THR A 12 16.56 15.17 10.99
CA THR A 12 17.80 15.96 11.11
C THR A 12 18.31 16.23 9.70
N GLY A 13 18.36 17.50 9.31
CA GLY A 13 18.80 17.93 7.99
C GLY A 13 20.32 17.93 7.86
N CYS A 14 20.84 17.50 6.70
CA CYS A 14 22.13 17.91 6.17
C CYS A 14 22.05 17.99 4.63
N ASN A 15 22.45 19.16 4.11
CA ASN A 15 22.51 19.52 2.69
C ASN A 15 23.72 18.90 1.98
N GLY A 16 23.59 18.54 0.67
CA GLY A 16 24.75 18.28 -0.20
C GLY A 16 24.54 17.54 -1.56
N ILE A 17 23.82 18.17 -2.51
CA ILE A 17 23.95 18.25 -4.01
C ILE A 17 25.10 17.45 -4.72
N PRO A 18 25.04 17.01 -6.03
CA PRO A 18 23.99 16.39 -6.88
C PRO A 18 24.46 15.14 -7.72
N VAL A 19 23.54 14.57 -8.49
CA VAL A 19 23.67 13.47 -9.47
C VAL A 19 24.47 13.88 -10.72
N GLN A 20 25.35 12.99 -11.23
CA GLN A 20 25.93 13.08 -12.59
C GLN A 20 25.36 11.98 -13.50
N GLN A 21 24.88 12.44 -14.65
CA GLN A 21 24.40 11.71 -15.82
C GLN A 21 25.59 11.33 -16.71
N ALA A 22 25.59 10.12 -17.28
CA ALA A 22 26.54 9.71 -18.32
C ALA A 22 25.75 9.30 -19.57
N ASP A 23 26.19 9.81 -20.73
CA ASP A 23 25.58 9.62 -22.03
C ASP A 23 26.60 9.04 -23.04
N VAL A 24 26.02 8.36 -24.05
CA VAL A 24 26.44 7.95 -25.41
C VAL A 24 27.48 6.85 -25.70
N GLY A 25 27.02 5.85 -26.47
CA GLY A 25 27.67 5.30 -27.69
C GLY A 25 27.83 3.76 -27.69
N THR A 26 27.48 2.96 -28.70
CA THR A 26 27.31 3.16 -30.16
C THR A 26 26.67 1.92 -30.85
N GLY A 27 25.94 2.12 -31.97
CA GLY A 27 25.74 1.15 -33.09
C GLY A 27 24.58 0.15 -32.89
N THR A 28 23.67 -0.11 -33.83
CA THR A 28 23.80 -0.23 -35.30
C THR A 28 22.42 -0.09 -35.98
N SER A 29 22.41 0.32 -37.25
CA SER A 29 21.24 0.65 -38.07
C SER A 29 20.53 -0.55 -38.70
N LEU A 30 19.21 -0.45 -38.89
CA LEU A 30 18.37 -0.88 -40.03
C LEU A 30 17.03 -0.12 -39.83
N GLY A 31 16.29 0.45 -40.77
CA GLY A 31 16.21 0.51 -42.22
C GLY A 31 14.78 1.05 -42.49
N ASP A 32 14.63 1.99 -43.43
CA ASP A 32 13.37 2.65 -43.79
C ASP A 32 12.21 1.69 -44.12
N GLU A 33 10.97 2.11 -43.87
CA GLU A 33 9.95 2.32 -44.91
C GLU A 33 8.68 2.97 -44.32
N ALA A 34 8.23 4.01 -45.03
CA ALA A 34 7.01 4.75 -44.75
C ALA A 34 5.79 4.02 -45.32
N ALA A 35 4.68 4.05 -44.60
CA ALA A 35 3.35 3.88 -45.17
C ALA A 35 2.35 4.82 -44.47
N SER A 36 1.82 5.74 -45.26
CA SER A 36 0.69 6.60 -44.95
C SER A 36 -0.61 5.81 -44.86
N SER A 37 -1.48 6.15 -43.92
CA SER A 37 -2.91 6.31 -44.21
C SER A 37 -3.64 7.08 -43.12
N SER A 38 -4.59 7.87 -43.60
CA SER A 38 -5.55 8.74 -42.93
C SER A 38 -6.52 8.02 -42.02
N SER A 39 -6.97 8.68 -40.95
CA SER A 39 -8.38 8.64 -40.53
C SER A 39 -8.72 9.85 -39.63
N ASP A 40 -9.52 10.74 -40.21
CA ASP A 40 -10.77 11.28 -39.66
C ASP A 40 -10.84 11.74 -38.19
N ASP A 41 -10.70 13.07 -38.06
CA ASP A 41 -11.64 14.00 -37.41
C ASP A 41 -12.89 13.37 -36.76
N VAL A 42 -12.95 13.45 -35.42
CA VAL A 42 -14.21 13.43 -34.66
C VAL A 42 -14.08 14.30 -33.41
N GLY A 43 -14.62 15.52 -33.51
CA GLY A 43 -15.66 16.02 -32.61
C GLY A 43 -15.37 16.09 -31.12
N SER A 44 -14.90 17.26 -30.69
CA SER A 44 -15.06 17.81 -29.34
C SER A 44 -16.53 17.77 -28.90
N LEU A 45 -16.81 17.13 -27.75
CA LEU A 45 -18.02 17.39 -26.97
C LEU A 45 -17.60 17.77 -25.55
N ASP A 46 -17.75 19.06 -25.28
CA ASP A 46 -17.74 19.71 -23.98
C ASP A 46 -19.13 19.51 -23.34
N ASP A 47 -19.19 18.90 -22.16
CA ASP A 47 -20.38 18.83 -21.32
C ASP A 47 -20.13 19.43 -19.92
N GLY A 48 -19.83 20.73 -19.90
CA GLY A 48 -19.93 21.53 -18.70
C GLY A 48 -21.31 21.42 -18.02
N SER A 49 -21.38 20.59 -16.97
CA SER A 49 -22.49 20.57 -16.01
C SER A 49 -21.99 21.09 -14.67
N THR A 50 -22.39 22.32 -14.35
CA THR A 50 -22.16 22.93 -13.04
C THR A 50 -23.38 22.65 -12.16
N GLU A 51 -23.27 21.71 -11.24
CA GLU A 51 -24.29 21.51 -10.21
C GLU A 51 -24.13 22.55 -9.09
N THR A 52 -25.13 23.41 -8.98
CA THR A 52 -25.29 24.39 -7.91
C THR A 52 -26.03 23.71 -6.75
N THR A 53 -25.33 23.40 -5.66
CA THR A 53 -25.98 22.98 -4.40
C THR A 53 -26.13 24.19 -3.48
N THR A 54 -27.38 24.57 -3.23
CA THR A 54 -27.78 25.57 -2.24
C THR A 54 -27.92 24.91 -0.88
N GLY A 55 -27.03 25.25 0.06
CA GLY A 55 -27.08 24.80 1.45
C GLY A 55 -27.69 25.89 2.34
N SER A 56 -28.83 25.58 2.94
CA SER A 56 -29.59 26.41 3.87
C SER A 56 -28.80 26.74 5.13
N GLU A 57 -28.81 28.02 5.50
CA GLU A 57 -28.27 28.57 6.74
C GLU A 57 -29.10 28.12 7.95
N ASN A 58 -28.43 27.75 9.05
CA ASN A 58 -29.03 27.74 10.38
C ASN A 58 -28.09 28.51 11.32
N GLY A 59 -28.57 29.68 11.77
CA GLY A 59 -27.88 30.58 12.67
C GLY A 59 -27.95 30.16 14.13
N GLY A 60 -26.99 30.71 14.89
CA GLY A 60 -26.96 30.63 16.35
C GLY A 60 -25.64 31.12 16.92
N GLU A 61 -25.20 32.33 16.58
CA GLU A 61 -23.99 32.94 17.16
C GLU A 61 -24.38 34.07 18.13
N THR A 62 -23.96 33.92 19.39
CA THR A 62 -24.16 34.88 20.48
C THR A 62 -23.19 36.04 20.33
N THR A 63 -23.72 37.25 20.32
CA THR A 63 -22.98 38.52 20.17
C THR A 63 -22.09 38.84 21.38
N ALA A 64 -20.78 38.72 21.21
CA ALA A 64 -19.80 39.49 21.98
C ALA A 64 -19.35 40.67 21.12
N THR A 65 -19.61 41.90 21.57
CA THR A 65 -19.14 43.11 20.90
C THR A 65 -17.66 43.30 21.20
N GLU A 66 -16.79 42.85 20.30
CA GLU A 66 -15.36 43.17 20.34
C GLU A 66 -15.11 44.56 19.76
N ASP A 67 -14.39 45.37 20.54
CA ASP A 67 -13.87 46.69 20.17
C ASP A 67 -12.77 46.53 19.11
N THR A 68 -13.09 46.83 17.85
CA THR A 68 -12.17 46.69 16.70
C THR A 68 -11.34 47.94 16.41
N SER A 69 -11.20 48.86 17.38
CA SER A 69 -10.51 50.14 17.16
C SER A 69 -8.98 50.08 17.22
N GLY A 70 -8.38 48.91 17.49
CA GLY A 70 -6.93 48.69 17.45
C GLY A 70 -6.47 47.99 16.16
N PRO A 71 -5.24 48.25 15.66
CA PRO A 71 -4.67 47.39 14.62
C PRO A 71 -4.60 45.95 15.14
N PRO A 72 -4.90 44.94 14.29
CA PRO A 72 -4.80 43.54 14.71
C PRO A 72 -3.40 43.28 15.27
N PRO A 73 -3.28 42.47 16.35
CA PRO A 73 -1.97 42.10 16.86
C PRO A 73 -1.16 41.48 15.71
N ASP A 74 0.08 41.94 15.55
CA ASP A 74 1.03 41.41 14.58
C ASP A 74 1.32 39.94 14.92
N LEU A 75 0.52 39.04 14.34
CA LEU A 75 0.74 37.61 14.34
C LEU A 75 1.90 37.35 13.38
N GLY A 76 3.12 37.64 13.82
CA GLY A 76 4.34 37.46 13.04
C GLY A 76 4.30 36.13 12.28
N GLU A 77 4.61 36.18 10.98
CA GLU A 77 4.46 35.08 10.02
C GLU A 77 4.75 33.71 10.65
N LEU A 78 3.68 32.98 11.01
CA LEU A 78 3.79 31.55 11.21
C LEU A 78 4.11 30.99 9.83
N GLY A 79 5.39 30.77 9.55
CA GLY A 79 5.85 30.25 8.27
C GLY A 79 4.97 29.09 7.85
N GLU A 80 4.45 29.16 6.61
CA GLU A 80 3.50 28.20 6.05
C GLU A 80 3.89 26.76 6.46
N PRO A 81 2.96 25.96 7.03
CA PRO A 81 3.28 24.61 7.47
C PRO A 81 3.79 23.83 6.26
N MET A 82 5.04 23.36 6.34
CA MET A 82 5.60 22.57 5.24
C MET A 82 4.70 21.36 4.97
N PRO A 83 4.38 21.07 3.70
CA PRO A 83 3.59 19.90 3.39
C PRO A 83 4.31 18.64 3.88
N PRO A 84 3.58 17.60 4.34
CA PRO A 84 4.19 16.36 4.76
C PRO A 84 5.02 15.77 3.62
N ARG A 85 6.21 15.27 3.95
CA ARG A 85 7.12 14.59 3.03
C ARG A 85 7.17 13.11 3.39
N TYR A 86 7.24 12.27 2.37
CA TYR A 86 7.36 10.82 2.50
C TYR A 86 8.59 10.35 1.71
N SER A 87 9.23 9.28 2.18
CA SER A 87 10.26 8.54 1.45
C SER A 87 9.81 7.08 1.30
N ASP A 88 10.19 6.45 0.19
CA ASP A 88 10.10 5.01 0.06
C ASP A 88 11.23 4.35 0.86
N GLU A 89 10.87 3.47 1.77
CA GLU A 89 11.78 2.76 2.66
C GLU A 89 11.72 1.24 2.46
N ALA A 90 10.84 0.71 1.60
CA ALA A 90 10.51 -0.72 1.58
C ALA A 90 11.75 -1.60 1.39
N GLN A 91 12.53 -1.33 0.33
CA GLN A 91 13.74 -2.10 0.04
C GLN A 91 14.82 -1.90 1.11
N ALA A 92 14.96 -0.69 1.66
CA ALA A 92 15.90 -0.41 2.75
C ALA A 92 15.55 -1.19 4.02
N ARG A 93 14.28 -1.56 4.20
CA ARG A 93 13.77 -2.37 5.32
C ARG A 93 13.70 -3.87 5.01
N GLY A 94 14.11 -4.31 3.82
CA GLY A 94 14.12 -5.74 3.46
C GLY A 94 12.83 -6.23 2.81
N ILE A 95 11.87 -5.34 2.53
CA ILE A 95 10.70 -5.65 1.69
C ILE A 95 11.07 -5.31 0.24
N ASP A 96 11.46 -6.32 -0.52
CA ASP A 96 11.89 -6.20 -1.92
C ASP A 96 10.84 -6.73 -2.91
N HIS A 97 9.59 -6.93 -2.47
CA HIS A 97 8.51 -7.37 -3.34
C HIS A 97 8.09 -6.24 -4.28
N ILE A 98 8.28 -6.47 -5.57
CA ILE A 98 7.84 -5.58 -6.63
C ILE A 98 6.72 -6.27 -7.39
N HIS A 99 5.57 -5.63 -7.42
CA HIS A 99 4.45 -6.06 -8.25
C HIS A 99 4.67 -5.53 -9.67
N ASP A 100 4.79 -6.42 -10.65
CA ASP A 100 4.96 -5.99 -12.04
C ASP A 100 3.61 -5.49 -12.61
N ALA A 101 3.38 -4.20 -12.45
CA ALA A 101 2.19 -3.52 -12.97
C ALA A 101 2.22 -3.33 -14.51
N LEU A 102 3.32 -3.68 -15.20
CA LEU A 102 3.50 -3.32 -16.62
C LEU A 102 2.63 -4.16 -17.56
N TYR A 103 2.14 -5.32 -17.12
CA TYR A 103 1.33 -6.20 -17.97
C TYR A 103 -0.17 -6.17 -17.71
N HIS A 104 -0.66 -5.61 -16.60
CA HIS A 104 -2.11 -5.55 -16.33
C HIS A 104 -2.49 -4.38 -15.40
N PRO A 105 -3.16 -3.31 -15.89
CA PRO A 105 -3.58 -2.17 -15.06
C PRO A 105 -4.67 -2.51 -14.03
N PHE A 106 -5.05 -3.79 -13.90
CA PHE A 106 -6.08 -4.29 -12.99
C PHE A 106 -5.54 -5.21 -11.90
N ALA A 107 -4.22 -5.31 -11.74
CA ALA A 107 -3.67 -6.07 -10.64
C ALA A 107 -4.07 -5.40 -9.31
N THR A 108 -4.76 -6.13 -8.45
CA THR A 108 -5.23 -5.65 -7.15
C THR A 108 -4.51 -6.42 -6.04
N PRO A 109 -3.20 -6.19 -5.84
CA PRO A 109 -2.51 -6.80 -4.71
C PRO A 109 -3.10 -6.24 -3.41
N GLY A 110 -3.57 -7.13 -2.56
CA GLY A 110 -3.88 -6.87 -1.17
C GLY A 110 -2.68 -7.10 -0.25
N GLN A 111 -2.79 -6.56 0.95
CA GLN A 111 -1.84 -6.78 2.04
C GLN A 111 -2.60 -7.10 3.32
N ALA A 112 -2.03 -7.96 4.16
CA ALA A 112 -2.53 -8.26 5.49
C ALA A 112 -1.40 -8.15 6.50
N TRP A 113 -1.67 -7.51 7.63
CA TRP A 113 -0.69 -7.28 8.71
C TRP A 113 -1.15 -8.00 9.97
N ALA A 114 -0.24 -8.73 10.61
CA ALA A 114 -0.45 -9.40 11.89
C ALA A 114 0.89 -9.68 12.56
N ASP A 115 0.87 -9.97 13.87
CA ASP A 115 2.01 -10.52 14.61
C ASP A 115 1.90 -12.05 14.53
N ILE A 116 2.48 -12.63 13.46
CA ILE A 116 2.27 -14.03 13.02
C ILE A 116 2.93 -15.02 13.97
N ASP A 117 4.12 -14.68 14.46
CA ASP A 117 4.89 -15.51 15.39
C ASP A 117 4.79 -15.06 16.86
N ARG A 118 4.04 -13.98 17.12
CA ARG A 118 3.74 -13.44 18.46
C ARG A 118 4.97 -12.91 19.18
N ASP A 119 5.97 -12.46 18.44
CA ASP A 119 7.18 -11.86 18.98
C ASP A 119 7.00 -10.38 19.40
N GLY A 120 5.85 -9.79 19.06
CA GLY A 120 5.47 -8.41 19.39
C GLY A 120 5.83 -7.40 18.31
N PHE A 121 6.32 -7.84 17.15
CA PHE A 121 6.52 -7.03 15.95
C PHE A 121 5.43 -7.36 14.91
N LEU A 122 5.19 -6.41 14.00
CA LEU A 122 4.21 -6.63 12.95
C LEU A 122 4.88 -7.23 11.72
N ASP A 123 4.26 -8.27 11.20
CA ASP A 123 4.60 -8.95 9.96
C ASP A 123 3.64 -8.54 8.86
N VAL A 124 4.01 -8.83 7.61
CA VAL A 124 3.18 -8.53 6.45
C VAL A 124 3.13 -9.70 5.48
N PHE A 125 1.91 -9.99 5.02
CA PHE A 125 1.63 -10.87 3.90
C PHE A 125 1.17 -10.03 2.71
N LEU A 126 1.76 -10.26 1.54
CA LEU A 126 1.48 -9.57 0.29
C LEU A 126 0.91 -10.58 -0.70
N THR A 127 -0.28 -10.30 -1.22
CA THR A 127 -0.85 -11.13 -2.29
C THR A 127 -0.32 -10.69 -3.64
N ASP A 128 -0.16 -11.64 -4.55
CA ASP A 128 0.17 -11.39 -5.94
C ASP A 128 -0.73 -12.22 -6.88
N GLN A 129 -1.03 -11.65 -8.04
CA GLN A 129 -1.90 -12.25 -9.07
C GLN A 129 -1.09 -12.96 -10.16
N HIS A 130 0.20 -12.68 -10.28
CA HIS A 130 1.05 -13.16 -11.38
C HIS A 130 2.35 -13.79 -10.87
N HIS A 131 2.68 -13.58 -9.61
CA HIS A 131 3.79 -14.21 -8.90
C HIS A 131 3.27 -14.90 -7.64
N PRO A 132 4.10 -15.71 -6.97
CA PRO A 132 3.76 -16.22 -5.66
C PRO A 132 3.55 -15.08 -4.65
N ASN A 133 2.60 -15.28 -3.74
CA ASN A 133 2.46 -14.43 -2.56
C ASN A 133 3.73 -14.44 -1.72
N ARG A 134 3.96 -13.38 -0.95
CA ARG A 134 5.13 -13.25 -0.09
C ARG A 134 4.75 -12.89 1.33
N VAL A 135 5.57 -13.35 2.27
CA VAL A 135 5.43 -13.06 3.69
C VAL A 135 6.75 -12.57 4.24
N PHE A 136 6.70 -11.56 5.08
CA PHE A 136 7.86 -10.94 5.68
C PHE A 136 7.65 -10.77 7.18
N MET A 137 8.57 -11.33 7.96
CA MET A 137 8.60 -11.24 9.41
C MET A 137 9.32 -9.96 9.84
N GLY A 138 8.67 -9.13 10.64
CA GLY A 138 9.22 -7.88 11.16
C GLY A 138 10.11 -8.12 12.37
N GLY A 139 11.18 -7.33 12.49
CA GLY A 139 12.15 -7.43 13.58
C GLY A 139 12.20 -6.20 14.49
N PRO A 140 12.92 -6.29 15.63
CA PRO A 140 13.08 -5.21 16.61
C PRO A 140 13.77 -3.96 16.08
N ASP A 141 14.50 -4.06 14.97
CA ASP A 141 15.20 -2.98 14.27
C ASP A 141 14.36 -2.38 13.12
N GLY A 142 13.13 -2.88 12.92
CA GLY A 142 12.24 -2.49 11.84
C GLY A 142 12.67 -3.04 10.47
N HIS A 143 13.55 -4.04 10.44
CA HIS A 143 13.85 -4.80 9.24
C HIS A 143 12.94 -6.01 9.11
N PHE A 144 12.77 -6.45 7.87
CA PHE A 144 11.93 -7.55 7.47
C PHE A 144 12.75 -8.67 6.83
N SER A 145 12.35 -9.91 7.05
CA SER A 145 12.97 -11.07 6.43
C SER A 145 11.95 -12.15 6.09
N GLU A 146 12.23 -12.94 5.07
CA GLU A 146 11.36 -14.09 4.75
C GLU A 146 11.63 -15.26 5.70
N PRO A 147 10.59 -15.88 6.27
CA PRO A 147 10.73 -17.06 7.09
C PRO A 147 11.04 -18.30 6.22
N SER A 148 11.67 -19.32 6.81
CA SER A 148 11.97 -20.57 6.10
C SER A 148 10.74 -21.32 5.57
N TRP A 149 9.57 -21.04 6.16
CA TRP A 149 8.29 -21.63 5.76
C TRP A 149 7.52 -20.80 4.71
N ALA A 150 8.07 -19.70 4.18
CA ALA A 150 7.39 -18.81 3.24
C ALA A 150 6.73 -19.52 2.04
N ALA A 151 7.34 -20.60 1.55
CA ALA A 151 6.79 -21.41 0.46
C ALA A 151 5.41 -22.04 0.78
N GLN A 152 5.06 -22.22 2.05
CA GLN A 152 3.78 -22.80 2.49
C GLN A 152 2.60 -21.83 2.32
N VAL A 153 2.87 -20.52 2.27
CA VAL A 153 1.85 -19.47 2.08
C VAL A 153 1.92 -18.82 0.69
N ALA A 154 2.87 -19.26 -0.14
CA ALA A 154 3.16 -18.65 -1.43
C ALA A 154 2.05 -18.83 -2.47
N LEU A 155 1.27 -19.93 -2.37
CA LEU A 155 0.12 -20.24 -3.23
C LEU A 155 0.39 -19.93 -4.72
N ALA A 156 1.53 -20.41 -5.23
CA ALA A 156 2.08 -20.01 -6.53
C ALA A 156 1.19 -20.33 -7.75
N ASP A 157 0.15 -21.14 -7.57
CA ASP A 157 -0.86 -21.50 -8.56
C ASP A 157 -2.16 -20.68 -8.44
N ARG A 158 -2.20 -19.66 -7.57
CA ARG A 158 -3.38 -18.84 -7.27
C ARG A 158 -3.18 -17.40 -7.72
N LEU A 159 -4.23 -16.81 -8.29
CA LEU A 159 -4.29 -15.39 -8.62
C LEU A 159 -4.88 -14.64 -7.41
N SER A 160 -4.05 -14.33 -6.41
CA SER A 160 -4.53 -13.83 -5.12
C SER A 160 -4.85 -12.33 -5.18
N SER A 161 -5.95 -11.90 -4.57
CA SER A 161 -6.43 -10.51 -4.63
C SER A 161 -6.66 -9.86 -3.27
N GLY A 162 -6.72 -10.65 -2.20
CA GLY A 162 -6.90 -10.15 -0.85
C GLY A 162 -6.54 -11.19 0.18
N ALA A 163 -6.27 -10.74 1.39
CA ALA A 163 -5.96 -11.61 2.51
C ALA A 163 -6.44 -10.98 3.82
N VAL A 164 -6.71 -11.83 4.80
CA VAL A 164 -7.00 -11.41 6.17
C VAL A 164 -6.41 -12.41 7.15
N PHE A 165 -5.86 -11.89 8.25
CA PHE A 165 -5.49 -12.69 9.40
C PHE A 165 -6.66 -12.79 10.38
N VAL A 166 -6.99 -14.00 10.82
CA VAL A 166 -8.08 -14.29 11.76
C VAL A 166 -7.70 -15.54 12.57
N ASP A 167 -7.99 -15.56 13.86
CA ASP A 167 -7.88 -16.77 14.69
C ASP A 167 -9.20 -17.56 14.54
N TYR A 168 -9.28 -18.49 13.57
CA TYR A 168 -10.55 -19.12 13.22
C TYR A 168 -10.93 -20.26 14.18
N ASP A 169 -9.94 -20.89 14.80
CA ASP A 169 -10.13 -22.03 15.70
C ASP A 169 -9.97 -21.69 17.19
N ASN A 170 -9.67 -20.43 17.50
CA ASN A 170 -9.45 -19.89 18.85
C ASN A 170 -8.24 -20.51 19.56
N ASP A 171 -7.20 -20.90 18.82
CA ASP A 171 -5.93 -21.36 19.40
C ASP A 171 -4.98 -20.20 19.79
N GLY A 172 -5.37 -18.97 19.47
CA GLY A 172 -4.63 -17.76 19.81
C GLY A 172 -3.50 -17.44 18.84
N TRP A 173 -3.41 -18.13 17.71
CA TRP A 173 -2.51 -17.82 16.61
C TRP A 173 -3.29 -17.24 15.43
N PRO A 174 -2.76 -16.22 14.74
CA PRO A 174 -3.44 -15.67 13.57
C PRO A 174 -3.31 -16.63 12.39
N ASP A 175 -4.44 -17.20 11.97
CA ASP A 175 -4.57 -17.96 10.72
C ASP A 175 -4.76 -17.02 9.54
N LEU A 176 -4.47 -17.50 8.34
CA LEU A 176 -4.47 -16.70 7.11
C LEU A 176 -5.58 -17.17 6.16
N TYR A 177 -6.51 -16.29 5.83
CA TYR A 177 -7.49 -16.52 4.78
C TYR A 177 -7.15 -15.69 3.54
N VAL A 178 -6.91 -16.37 2.41
CA VAL A 178 -6.51 -15.76 1.13
C VAL A 178 -7.64 -15.87 0.14
N LEU A 179 -8.01 -14.72 -0.42
CA LEU A 179 -8.95 -14.57 -1.53
C LEU A 179 -8.19 -14.64 -2.85
N ALA A 180 -8.71 -15.43 -3.78
CA ALA A 180 -8.13 -15.56 -5.11
C ALA A 180 -9.21 -15.64 -6.19
N PHE A 181 -8.84 -15.36 -7.44
CA PHE A 181 -9.68 -15.75 -8.57
C PHE A 181 -9.70 -17.28 -8.67
N GLY A 182 -10.83 -17.88 -8.33
CA GLY A 182 -11.00 -19.33 -8.17
C GLY A 182 -11.10 -19.72 -6.70
N ALA A 183 -10.38 -20.76 -6.30
CA ALA A 183 -10.43 -21.30 -4.95
C ALA A 183 -9.80 -20.35 -3.91
N ASN A 184 -10.57 -19.96 -2.90
CA ASN A 184 -10.04 -19.32 -1.70
C ASN A 184 -9.33 -20.36 -0.82
N THR A 185 -8.36 -19.92 -0.03
CA THR A 185 -7.54 -20.80 0.82
C THR A 185 -7.55 -20.32 2.27
N LEU A 186 -7.91 -21.21 3.21
CA LEU A 186 -7.68 -21.01 4.65
C LEU A 186 -6.46 -21.81 5.08
N LEU A 187 -5.48 -21.10 5.60
CA LEU A 187 -4.21 -21.62 6.08
C LEU A 187 -4.19 -21.47 7.61
N ARG A 188 -4.18 -22.59 8.33
CA ARG A 188 -4.02 -22.60 9.78
C ARG A 188 -2.57 -22.37 10.16
N ASN A 189 -2.30 -21.46 11.10
CA ASN A 189 -0.98 -21.22 11.66
C ASN A 189 -0.58 -22.35 12.62
N LEU A 190 0.67 -22.81 12.52
CA LEU A 190 1.23 -23.92 13.30
C LEU A 190 2.09 -23.43 14.47
N GLY A 191 1.67 -22.34 15.12
CA GLY A 191 2.35 -21.79 16.28
C GLY A 191 3.51 -20.85 15.94
N GLY A 192 3.40 -20.09 14.86
CA GLY A 192 4.42 -19.17 14.36
C GLY A 192 5.49 -19.81 13.45
N ASP A 193 5.48 -21.13 13.31
CA ASP A 193 6.49 -21.89 12.55
C ASP A 193 5.93 -22.55 11.27
N GLY A 194 4.95 -21.89 10.65
CA GLY A 194 4.41 -22.28 9.35
C GLY A 194 2.90 -22.41 9.33
N PHE A 195 2.41 -22.93 8.21
CA PHE A 195 0.99 -22.98 7.88
C PHE A 195 0.59 -24.29 7.22
N VAL A 196 -0.68 -24.67 7.39
CA VAL A 196 -1.27 -25.81 6.70
C VAL A 196 -2.62 -25.45 6.10
N ASP A 197 -2.87 -25.87 4.85
CA ASP A 197 -4.17 -25.70 4.20
C ASP A 197 -5.23 -26.57 4.89
N VAL A 198 -6.23 -25.90 5.45
CA VAL A 198 -7.38 -26.50 6.13
C VAL A 198 -8.70 -26.20 5.43
N SER A 199 -8.67 -25.65 4.21
CA SER A 199 -9.88 -25.20 3.48
C SER A 199 -10.93 -26.30 3.36
N ALA A 200 -10.50 -27.52 3.01
CA ALA A 200 -11.39 -28.68 2.90
C ALA A 200 -11.93 -29.14 4.26
N GLN A 201 -11.08 -29.09 5.30
CA GLN A 201 -11.43 -29.51 6.65
C GLN A 201 -12.41 -28.53 7.31
N ALA A 202 -12.25 -27.24 7.03
CA ALA A 202 -13.13 -26.16 7.46
C ALA A 202 -14.43 -26.08 6.63
N GLY A 203 -14.56 -26.87 5.55
CA GLY A 203 -15.76 -26.91 4.73
C GLY A 203 -15.96 -25.67 3.85
N ILE A 204 -14.90 -24.90 3.61
CA ILE A 204 -14.91 -23.68 2.79
C ILE A 204 -14.15 -23.84 1.47
N ALA A 205 -13.65 -25.05 1.19
CA ALA A 205 -13.03 -25.34 -0.09
C ALA A 205 -14.04 -25.14 -1.21
N ASP A 206 -13.76 -24.18 -2.08
CA ASP A 206 -14.51 -23.90 -3.29
C ASP A 206 -13.61 -24.27 -4.49
N PRO A 207 -14.02 -25.17 -5.40
CA PRO A 207 -13.24 -25.46 -6.59
C PRO A 207 -13.16 -24.28 -7.58
N GLY A 208 -13.98 -23.23 -7.42
CA GLY A 208 -14.10 -22.10 -8.35
C GLY A 208 -15.14 -22.32 -9.45
#